data_AF-A0A7V0QYT5-F1
#
_entry.id   AF-A0A7V0QYT5-F1
#
_cell.length_a   1.000
_cell.length_b   1.000
_cell.length_c   1.000
_cell.angle_alpha   90.00
_cell.angle_beta   90.00
_cell.angle_gamma   90.00
#
_symmetry.space_group_name_H-M   'P 1'
#
loop_
_entity.id
_entity.type
_entity.pdbx_description
1 polymer ?
#
loop_
_entity_poly.entity_id
_entity_poly.type
_entity_poly.pdbx_seq_one_letter_code
_entity_poly.pdbx_strand_id
1 'polypeptide(L)'
;ATLSVYIYSIVEAYRKSSKQGVGYKLKFYNKWYFYIAAWALCFFITGTANLYIRDNVFALYKIPVDYHQPVVLKGDRVIADKTAYKRKSPQKGDIIVFVYPDDRRKVFLRRIAGLPGDVLDLEGGQEYTVPHGTIFVLCESRKGSRCHDSRDFGPVPLRDVIGKVRQVIYSYGTDGMRWNRTGLTFGKSPRAEKHSS
;
A
#
# COMPACT_ATOMS: atom_id res chain seq x y z
N ALA A 1 -0.12 35.27 -4.17
CA ALA A 1 -0.45 35.05 -5.59
C ALA A 1 -1.90 34.63 -5.79
N THR A 2 -2.38 33.55 -5.15
CA THR A 2 -3.75 33.06 -5.30
C THR A 2 -4.81 33.98 -4.69
N LEU A 3 -4.59 34.47 -3.46
CA LEU A 3 -5.48 35.43 -2.79
C LEU A 3 -5.67 36.73 -3.57
N SER A 4 -4.60 37.23 -4.20
CA SER A 4 -4.63 38.45 -5.01
C SER A 4 -5.54 38.29 -6.23
N VAL A 5 -5.52 37.13 -6.88
CA VAL A 5 -6.40 36.80 -8.02
C VAL A 5 -7.86 36.72 -7.59
N TYR A 6 -8.14 36.12 -6.43
CA TYR A 6 -9.51 36.06 -5.90
C TYR A 6 -10.05 37.45 -5.55
N ILE A 7 -9.27 38.26 -4.84
CA ILE A 7 -9.66 39.64 -4.49
C ILE A 7 -9.92 40.45 -5.77
N TYR A 8 -9.02 40.34 -6.77
CA TYR A 8 -9.19 40.99 -8.06
C TYR A 8 -10.49 40.55 -8.76
N SER A 9 -10.77 39.25 -8.80
CA SER A 9 -11.98 38.70 -9.42
C SER A 9 -13.27 39.17 -8.75
N ILE A 10 -13.29 39.31 -7.42
CA ILE A 10 -14.43 39.83 -6.65
C ILE A 10 -14.64 41.32 -6.94
N VAL A 11 -13.56 42.11 -6.91
CA VAL A 11 -13.61 43.55 -7.20
C VAL A 11 -14.07 43.79 -8.64
N GLU A 12 -13.61 42.98 -9.60
CA GLU A 12 -13.99 43.11 -10.99
C GLU A 12 -15.43 42.64 -11.25
N ALA A 13 -15.86 41.54 -10.63
CA ALA A 13 -17.26 41.11 -10.65
C ALA A 13 -18.19 42.18 -10.09
N TYR A 14 -17.81 42.82 -8.97
CA TYR A 14 -18.58 43.89 -8.35
C TYR A 14 -18.67 45.14 -9.26
N ARG A 15 -17.54 45.59 -9.82
CA ARG A 15 -17.51 46.71 -10.78
C ARG A 15 -18.35 46.44 -12.02
N LYS A 16 -18.31 45.21 -12.55
CA LYS A 16 -19.07 44.80 -13.73
C LYS A 16 -20.57 44.69 -13.43
N SER A 17 -20.94 44.20 -12.25
CA SER A 17 -22.32 44.18 -11.77
C SER A 17 -22.88 45.59 -11.58
N SER A 18 -22.07 46.54 -11.10
CA SER A 18 -22.49 47.93 -10.91
C SER A 18 -22.71 48.70 -12.22
N LYS A 19 -22.13 48.23 -13.34
CA LYS A 19 -22.26 48.86 -14.67
C LYS A 19 -23.36 48.24 -15.54
N GLN A 20 -23.85 47.05 -15.20
CA GLN A 20 -24.98 46.43 -15.87
C GLN A 20 -26.28 46.98 -15.28
N GLY A 21 -27.07 47.70 -16.09
CA GLY A 21 -28.37 48.24 -15.69
C GLY A 21 -29.37 47.16 -15.25
N VAL A 22 -30.41 47.60 -14.53
CA VAL A 22 -31.43 46.85 -13.75
C VAL A 22 -32.18 45.71 -14.53
N GLY A 23 -31.89 45.48 -15.81
CA GLY A 23 -32.53 44.50 -16.68
C GLY A 23 -31.83 43.14 -16.84
N TYR A 24 -30.80 42.80 -16.06
CA TYR A 24 -30.11 41.51 -16.19
C TYR A 24 -30.94 40.35 -15.62
N LYS A 25 -31.58 39.55 -16.48
CA LYS A 25 -32.22 38.28 -16.07
C LYS A 25 -31.15 37.20 -15.84
N LEU A 26 -31.08 36.68 -14.61
CA LEU A 26 -30.18 35.58 -14.28
C LEU A 26 -30.48 34.34 -15.13
N LYS A 27 -29.47 33.86 -15.84
CA LYS A 27 -29.50 32.54 -16.46
C LYS A 27 -29.52 31.44 -15.38
N PHE A 28 -30.04 30.27 -15.70
CA PHE A 28 -30.26 29.21 -14.71
C PHE A 28 -28.97 28.79 -13.96
N TYR A 29 -27.82 28.86 -14.63
CA TYR A 29 -26.51 28.48 -14.10
C TYR A 29 -25.83 29.57 -13.25
N ASN A 30 -26.34 30.81 -13.26
CA ASN A 30 -25.82 31.92 -12.44
C ASN A 30 -26.45 31.99 -11.04
N LYS A 31 -27.36 31.06 -10.71
CA LYS A 31 -28.04 31.05 -9.42
C LYS A 31 -27.20 30.32 -8.37
N TRP A 32 -27.20 30.82 -7.13
CA TRP A 32 -26.37 30.33 -6.03
C TRP A 32 -26.45 28.80 -5.81
N TYR A 33 -27.65 28.22 -5.97
CA TYR A 33 -27.86 26.79 -5.79
C TYR A 33 -27.09 25.93 -6.81
N PHE A 34 -26.79 26.45 -8.01
CA PHE A 34 -26.01 25.74 -9.02
C PHE A 34 -24.56 25.55 -8.56
N TYR A 35 -23.97 26.60 -7.98
CA TYR A 35 -22.62 26.55 -7.43
C TYR A 35 -22.54 25.63 -6.21
N ILE A 36 -23.55 25.65 -5.33
CA ILE A 36 -23.62 24.73 -4.19
C ILE A 36 -23.79 23.28 -4.66
N ALA A 37 -24.65 23.03 -5.66
CA ALA A 37 -24.82 21.70 -6.23
C ALA A 37 -23.53 21.20 -6.90
N ALA A 38 -22.81 22.05 -7.63
CA ALA A 38 -21.52 21.71 -8.22
C ALA A 38 -20.46 21.40 -7.15
N TRP A 39 -20.41 22.19 -6.08
CA TRP A 39 -19.51 21.95 -4.95
C TRP A 39 -19.84 20.64 -4.22
N ALA A 40 -21.12 20.39 -3.95
CA ALA A 40 -21.59 19.16 -3.32
C ALA A 40 -21.30 17.93 -4.20
N LEU A 41 -21.48 18.03 -5.52
CA LEU A 41 -21.14 16.96 -6.46
C LEU A 41 -19.63 16.68 -6.46
N CYS A 42 -18.79 17.72 -6.52
CA CYS A 42 -17.34 17.56 -6.42
C CYS A 42 -16.92 16.90 -5.09
N PHE A 43 -17.52 17.33 -3.97
CA PHE A 43 -17.25 16.75 -2.65
C PHE A 43 -17.70 15.27 -2.58
N PHE A 44 -18.85 14.94 -3.16
CA PHE A 44 -19.35 13.58 -3.23
C PHE A 44 -18.43 12.68 -4.08
N ILE A 45 -18.00 13.13 -5.25
CA ILE A 45 -17.08 12.40 -6.14
C ILE A 45 -15.73 12.19 -5.45
N THR A 46 -15.15 13.24 -4.87
CA THR A 46 -13.84 13.16 -4.20
C THR A 46 -13.91 12.30 -2.92
N GLY A 47 -14.98 12.42 -2.15
CA GLY A 47 -15.21 11.62 -0.94
C GLY A 47 -15.35 10.13 -1.26
N THR A 48 -16.20 9.77 -2.23
CA THR A 48 -16.38 8.39 -2.66
C THR A 48 -15.10 7.80 -3.26
N ALA A 49 -14.37 8.55 -4.07
CA ALA A 49 -13.07 8.12 -4.60
C ALA A 49 -12.04 7.89 -3.47
N ASN A 50 -11.98 8.76 -2.47
CA ASN A 50 -11.04 8.63 -1.34
C ASN A 50 -11.35 7.39 -0.48
N LEU A 51 -12.63 7.16 -0.16
CA LEU A 51 -13.07 5.95 0.54
C LEU A 51 -12.71 4.69 -0.26
N TYR A 52 -12.98 4.69 -1.57
CA TYR A 52 -12.61 3.58 -2.44
C TYR A 52 -11.11 3.30 -2.46
N ILE A 53 -10.27 4.34 -2.56
CA ILE A 53 -8.81 4.22 -2.55
C ILE A 53 -8.31 3.63 -1.22
N ARG A 54 -8.82 4.16 -0.11
CA ARG A 54 -8.44 3.72 1.24
C ARG A 54 -8.78 2.25 1.49
N ASP A 55 -9.95 1.81 1.02
CA ASP A 55 -10.42 0.46 1.30
C ASP A 55 -9.80 -0.57 0.35
N ASN A 56 -9.58 -0.21 -0.93
CA ASN A 56 -9.29 -1.18 -1.98
C ASN A 56 -7.89 -1.09 -2.62
N VAL A 57 -7.17 0.01 -2.47
CA VAL A 57 -5.92 0.24 -3.22
C VAL A 57 -4.69 0.09 -2.33
N PHE A 58 -4.62 0.88 -1.26
CA PHE A 58 -3.46 0.92 -0.38
C PHE A 58 -3.84 0.64 1.06
N ALA A 59 -3.08 -0.21 1.74
CA ALA A 59 -3.16 -0.34 3.19
C ALA A 59 -1.82 -0.03 3.83
N LEU A 60 -1.90 0.75 4.92
CA LEU A 60 -0.77 1.04 5.79
C LEU A 60 -0.77 0.02 6.93
N TYR A 61 0.29 -0.78 7.03
CA TYR A 61 0.43 -1.74 8.11
C TYR A 61 1.52 -1.28 9.08
N LYS A 62 1.18 -1.24 10.37
CA LYS A 62 2.17 -1.20 11.45
C LYS A 62 2.58 -2.64 11.70
N ILE A 63 3.87 -2.92 11.63
CA ILE A 63 4.35 -4.30 11.74
C ILE A 63 4.82 -4.54 13.17
N PRO A 64 4.10 -5.36 13.97
CA PRO A 64 4.62 -5.88 15.23
C PRO A 64 5.56 -7.04 14.91
N VAL A 65 6.80 -6.75 14.47
CA VAL A 65 7.81 -7.81 14.41
C VAL A 65 8.41 -8.00 15.80
N ASP A 66 8.33 -9.24 16.29
CA ASP A 66 9.12 -9.71 17.44
C ASP A 66 10.51 -10.22 17.02
N TYR A 67 10.84 -10.15 15.72
CA TYR A 67 12.05 -10.72 15.13
C TYR A 67 12.85 -9.71 14.31
N HIS A 68 14.17 -9.82 14.38
CA HIS A 68 15.11 -9.03 13.59
C HIS A 68 15.23 -9.58 12.16
N GLN A 69 14.25 -9.26 11.31
CA GLN A 69 14.42 -9.46 9.88
C GLN A 69 15.27 -8.29 9.31
N PRO A 70 16.29 -8.55 8.47
CA PRO A 70 17.07 -7.48 7.86
C PRO A 70 16.21 -6.60 6.94
N VAL A 71 15.15 -7.18 6.37
CA VAL A 71 14.24 -6.52 5.44
C VAL A 71 13.31 -5.53 6.17
N VAL A 72 12.72 -5.94 7.29
CA VAL A 72 11.73 -5.16 8.04
C VAL A 72 12.12 -5.11 9.51
N LEU A 73 12.20 -3.91 10.07
CA LEU A 73 12.52 -3.70 11.47
C LEU A 73 11.28 -3.33 12.29
N LYS A 74 11.36 -3.58 13.61
CA LYS A 74 10.36 -3.12 14.56
C LYS A 74 10.21 -1.60 14.47
N GLY A 75 8.97 -1.16 14.32
CA GLY A 75 8.63 0.26 14.14
C GLY A 75 8.55 0.74 12.69
N ASP A 76 8.82 -0.13 11.71
CA ASP A 76 8.57 0.18 10.30
C ASP A 76 7.06 0.23 10.01
N ARG A 77 6.66 1.26 9.25
CA ARG A 77 5.34 1.33 8.61
C ARG A 77 5.51 1.12 7.12
N VAL A 78 4.86 0.08 6.62
CA VAL A 78 4.91 -0.27 5.20
C VAL A 78 3.59 0.03 4.53
N ILE A 79 3.66 0.28 3.23
CA ILE A 79 2.49 0.33 2.36
C ILE A 79 2.43 -0.94 1.52
N ALA A 80 1.26 -1.58 1.58
CA ALA A 80 0.92 -2.71 0.74
C ALA A 80 -0.10 -2.28 -0.31
N ASP A 81 0.15 -2.74 -1.53
CA ASP A 81 -0.74 -2.61 -2.68
C ASP A 81 -1.65 -3.84 -2.74
N LYS A 82 -2.94 -3.63 -2.46
CA LYS A 82 -3.98 -4.68 -2.49
C LYS A 82 -4.39 -5.05 -3.92
N THR A 83 -4.05 -4.23 -4.90
CA THR A 83 -4.41 -4.44 -6.31
C THR A 83 -3.35 -5.21 -7.09
N ALA A 84 -2.15 -5.37 -6.51
CA ALA A 84 -1.01 -6.04 -7.15
C ALA A 84 -1.40 -7.40 -7.77
N TYR A 85 -2.16 -8.20 -7.02
CA TYR A 85 -2.56 -9.55 -7.44
C TYR A 85 -3.92 -9.66 -8.13
N LYS A 86 -4.58 -8.52 -8.42
CA LYS A 86 -5.81 -8.51 -9.24
C LYS A 86 -5.52 -8.64 -10.73
N ARG A 87 -4.34 -8.20 -11.18
CA ARG A 87 -3.92 -8.19 -12.60
C ARG A 87 -2.64 -8.97 -12.87
N LYS A 88 -1.75 -9.09 -11.88
CA LYS A 88 -0.48 -9.81 -12.01
C LYS A 88 -0.47 -11.02 -11.09
N SER A 89 0.10 -12.11 -11.55
CA SER A 89 0.33 -13.29 -10.72
C SER A 89 1.44 -13.00 -9.68
N PRO A 90 1.38 -13.60 -8.49
CA PRO A 90 2.46 -13.52 -7.52
C PRO A 90 3.77 -14.06 -8.11
N GLN A 91 4.87 -13.42 -7.76
CA GLN A 91 6.20 -13.78 -8.25
C GLN A 91 7.08 -14.24 -7.08
N LYS A 92 7.98 -15.19 -7.36
CA LYS A 92 9.00 -15.61 -6.41
C LYS A 92 9.84 -14.40 -5.99
N GLY A 93 10.09 -14.26 -4.70
CA GLY A 93 10.79 -13.13 -4.12
C GLY A 93 9.91 -11.94 -3.75
N ASP A 94 8.62 -11.93 -4.11
CA ASP A 94 7.70 -10.88 -3.65
C ASP A 94 7.52 -10.91 -2.14
N ILE A 95 7.48 -9.73 -1.54
CA ILE A 95 7.14 -9.56 -0.12
C ILE A 95 5.65 -9.28 -0.04
N ILE A 96 4.93 -10.16 0.64
CA ILE A 96 3.48 -10.11 0.71
C ILE A 96 2.99 -9.94 2.14
N VAL A 97 1.84 -9.31 2.25
CA VAL A 97 1.05 -9.24 3.48
C VAL A 97 -0.09 -10.24 3.35
N PHE A 98 -0.23 -11.12 4.34
CA PHE A 98 -1.28 -12.14 4.34
C PHE A 98 -1.85 -12.32 5.75
N VAL A 99 -3.08 -12.81 5.80
CA VAL A 99 -3.72 -13.20 7.05
C VAL A 99 -3.15 -14.55 7.48
N TYR A 100 -2.72 -14.66 8.74
CA TYR A 100 -2.17 -15.90 9.26
C TYR A 100 -3.25 -17.01 9.24
N PRO A 101 -2.98 -18.20 8.64
CA PRO A 101 -4.00 -19.23 8.48
C PRO A 101 -4.60 -19.74 9.80
N ASP A 102 -3.77 -19.91 10.84
CA ASP A 102 -4.21 -20.47 12.13
C ASP A 102 -4.93 -19.45 13.02
N ASP A 103 -4.56 -18.16 12.92
CA ASP A 103 -5.20 -17.07 13.65
C ASP A 103 -5.45 -15.88 12.72
N ARG A 104 -6.70 -15.76 12.26
CA ARG A 104 -7.17 -14.73 11.33
C ARG A 104 -7.10 -13.30 11.88
N ARG A 105 -6.83 -13.12 13.18
CA ARG A 105 -6.63 -11.81 13.80
C ARG A 105 -5.22 -11.28 13.59
N LYS A 106 -4.29 -12.14 13.16
CA LYS A 106 -2.88 -11.80 12.94
C LYS A 106 -2.59 -11.66 11.45
N VAL A 107 -1.78 -10.65 11.14
CA VAL A 107 -1.32 -10.35 9.79
C VAL A 107 0.20 -10.47 9.76
N PHE A 108 0.73 -11.24 8.83
CA PHE A 108 2.16 -11.46 8.68
C PHE A 108 2.69 -10.94 7.35
N LEU A 109 3.99 -10.67 7.36
CA LEU A 109 4.77 -10.27 6.20
C LEU A 109 5.88 -11.28 5.98
N ARG A 110 5.89 -11.90 4.80
CA ARG A 110 6.90 -12.88 4.41
C ARG A 110 7.24 -12.75 2.93
N ARG A 111 8.38 -13.32 2.55
CA ARG A 111 8.80 -13.39 1.15
C ARG A 111 8.32 -14.70 0.54
N ILE A 112 7.77 -14.64 -0.67
CA ILE A 112 7.40 -15.83 -1.44
C ILE A 112 8.68 -16.56 -1.84
N ALA A 113 8.79 -17.81 -1.41
CA ALA A 113 9.89 -18.71 -1.76
C ALA A 113 9.50 -19.69 -2.89
N GLY A 114 8.24 -20.13 -2.91
CA GLY A 114 7.72 -21.01 -3.96
C GLY A 114 6.30 -20.62 -4.37
N LEU A 115 6.05 -20.75 -5.67
CA LEU A 115 4.76 -20.57 -6.31
C LEU A 115 4.02 -21.91 -6.42
N PRO A 116 2.71 -21.92 -6.72
CA PRO A 116 1.97 -23.17 -6.85
C PRO A 116 2.58 -24.05 -7.96
N GLY A 117 2.94 -25.29 -7.63
CA GLY A 117 3.62 -26.23 -8.53
C GLY A 117 5.15 -26.20 -8.47
N ASP A 118 5.76 -25.25 -7.73
CA ASP A 118 7.21 -25.25 -7.53
C ASP A 118 7.64 -26.41 -6.61
N VAL A 119 8.79 -27.01 -6.92
CA VAL A 119 9.49 -27.94 -6.03
C VAL A 119 10.56 -27.17 -5.26
N LEU A 120 10.50 -27.24 -3.93
CA LEU A 120 11.44 -26.59 -3.03
C LEU A 120 12.30 -27.63 -2.32
N ASP A 121 13.60 -27.40 -2.28
CA ASP A 121 14.53 -28.17 -1.46
C ASP A 121 14.58 -27.56 -0.05
N LEU A 122 14.04 -28.28 0.93
CA LEU A 122 14.08 -27.88 2.33
C LEU A 122 15.38 -28.34 2.99
N GLU A 123 15.87 -27.56 3.96
CA GLU A 123 17.07 -27.92 4.73
C GLU A 123 16.92 -29.34 5.33
N GLY A 124 17.70 -30.29 4.84
CA GLY A 124 17.56 -31.72 5.16
C GLY A 124 17.38 -32.64 3.94
N GLY A 125 17.35 -32.09 2.72
CA GLY A 125 17.24 -32.88 1.48
C GLY A 125 15.81 -33.38 1.22
N GLN A 126 14.82 -32.75 1.85
CA GLN A 126 13.41 -33.08 1.64
C GLN A 126 12.84 -32.17 0.56
N GLU A 127 12.47 -32.76 -0.57
CA GLU A 127 11.73 -32.06 -1.60
C GLU A 127 10.28 -31.84 -1.16
N TYR A 128 9.81 -30.59 -1.30
CA TYR A 128 8.45 -30.20 -1.02
C TYR A 128 7.82 -29.57 -2.27
N THR A 129 6.74 -30.17 -2.76
CA THR A 129 5.98 -29.60 -3.88
C THR A 129 4.86 -28.71 -3.35
N VAL A 130 4.81 -27.45 -3.80
CA VAL A 130 3.79 -26.49 -3.37
C VAL A 130 2.44 -26.82 -4.01
N PRO A 131 1.39 -27.10 -3.22
CA PRO A 131 0.06 -27.40 -3.77
C PRO A 131 -0.53 -26.25 -4.59
N HIS A 132 -1.32 -26.58 -5.61
CA HIS A 132 -2.05 -25.58 -6.39
C HIS A 132 -2.96 -24.71 -5.51
N GLY A 133 -3.05 -23.42 -5.83
CA GLY A 133 -3.84 -22.46 -5.06
C GLY A 133 -3.18 -21.98 -3.76
N THR A 134 -1.96 -22.46 -3.46
CA THR A 134 -1.18 -22.07 -2.29
C THR A 134 0.20 -21.55 -2.67
N ILE A 135 0.82 -20.81 -1.78
CA ILE A 135 2.18 -20.27 -1.92
C ILE A 135 2.99 -20.65 -0.70
N PHE A 136 4.29 -20.87 -0.91
CA PHE A 136 5.21 -21.16 0.17
C PHE A 136 6.00 -19.92 0.52
N VAL A 137 5.91 -19.49 1.78
CA VAL A 137 6.53 -18.25 2.24
C VAL A 137 7.62 -18.54 3.26
N LEU A 138 8.77 -17.87 3.09
CA LEU A 138 9.90 -18.01 4.00
C LEU A 138 10.24 -16.70 4.68
N CYS A 139 10.82 -16.86 5.86
CA CYS A 139 11.40 -15.78 6.62
C CYS A 139 12.91 -15.68 6.34
N GLU A 140 13.39 -14.51 5.90
CA GLU A 140 14.81 -14.19 5.94
C GLU A 140 15.17 -13.78 7.38
N SER A 141 15.88 -14.63 8.10
CA SER A 141 16.32 -14.40 9.48
C SER A 141 17.82 -14.63 9.61
N ARG A 142 18.50 -13.91 10.51
CA ARG A 142 19.88 -14.23 10.89
C ARG A 142 19.86 -15.49 11.77
N LYS A 143 20.89 -16.35 11.62
CA LYS A 143 21.03 -17.61 12.38
C LYS A 143 20.70 -17.41 13.87
N GLY A 144 19.82 -18.25 14.41
CA GLY A 144 19.43 -18.25 15.83
C GLY A 144 18.11 -17.57 16.18
N SER A 145 17.51 -16.78 15.29
CA SER A 145 16.18 -16.19 15.52
C SER A 145 15.08 -17.04 14.87
N ARG A 146 14.30 -17.76 15.71
CA ARG A 146 13.14 -18.58 15.27
C ARG A 146 12.07 -17.66 14.70
N CYS A 147 11.67 -17.90 13.47
CA CYS A 147 10.71 -17.06 12.77
C CYS A 147 9.62 -17.95 12.20
N HIS A 148 8.36 -17.73 12.61
CA HIS A 148 7.24 -18.52 12.10
C HIS A 148 7.02 -18.25 10.61
N ASP A 149 7.20 -19.29 9.80
CA ASP A 149 7.02 -19.29 8.35
C ASP A 149 6.38 -20.61 7.86
N SER A 150 6.29 -20.81 6.54
CA SER A 150 5.59 -21.97 5.98
C SER A 150 6.19 -23.33 6.36
N ARG A 151 7.40 -23.38 6.93
CA ARG A 151 7.95 -24.62 7.49
C ARG A 151 7.26 -25.04 8.79
N ASP A 152 6.72 -24.07 9.53
CA ASP A 152 6.04 -24.31 10.80
C ASP A 152 4.53 -24.50 10.61
N PHE A 153 3.89 -23.62 9.84
CA PHE A 153 2.42 -23.59 9.69
C PHE A 153 1.92 -24.10 8.32
N GLY A 154 2.82 -24.47 7.41
CA GLY A 154 2.46 -24.95 6.08
C GLY A 154 2.27 -23.85 5.02
N PRO A 155 1.79 -24.21 3.82
CA PRO A 155 1.64 -23.27 2.71
C PRO A 155 0.44 -22.34 2.93
N VAL A 156 0.53 -21.10 2.42
CA VAL A 156 -0.51 -20.08 2.59
C VAL A 156 -1.45 -20.11 1.38
N PRO A 157 -2.77 -20.20 1.55
CA PRO A 157 -3.72 -20.06 0.46
C PRO A 157 -3.63 -18.69 -0.23
N LEU A 158 -3.71 -18.65 -1.56
CA LEU A 158 -3.69 -17.37 -2.31
C LEU A 158 -4.81 -16.41 -1.90
N ARG A 159 -5.95 -16.93 -1.45
CA ARG A 159 -7.08 -16.15 -0.93
C ARG A 159 -6.77 -15.38 0.37
N ASP A 160 -5.75 -15.80 1.12
CA ASP A 160 -5.36 -15.18 2.38
C ASP A 160 -4.34 -14.05 2.17
N VAL A 161 -3.84 -13.90 0.95
CA VAL A 161 -2.94 -12.84 0.54
C VAL A 161 -3.71 -11.53 0.40
N ILE A 162 -3.35 -10.54 1.21
CA ILE A 162 -3.98 -9.22 1.19
C ILE A 162 -3.37 -8.33 0.11
N GLY A 163 -2.05 -8.39 -0.10
CA GLY A 163 -1.38 -7.56 -1.10
C GLY A 163 0.14 -7.63 -1.08
N LYS A 164 0.76 -6.91 -2.02
CA LYS A 164 2.23 -6.83 -2.17
C LYS A 164 2.78 -5.61 -1.46
N VAL A 165 3.81 -5.80 -0.65
CA VAL A 165 4.52 -4.71 0.02
C VAL A 165 5.38 -3.98 -0.99
N ARG A 166 5.18 -2.66 -1.13
CA ARG A 166 5.96 -1.85 -2.07
C ARG A 166 7.15 -1.17 -1.43
N GLN A 167 6.91 -0.46 -0.32
CA GLN A 167 7.92 0.38 0.31
C GLN A 167 7.69 0.58 1.80
N VAL A 168 8.76 0.96 2.49
CA VAL A 168 8.71 1.53 3.85
C VAL A 168 8.39 3.02 3.73
N ILE A 169 7.29 3.47 4.33
CA ILE A 169 6.93 4.90 4.32
C ILE A 169 7.67 5.64 5.41
N TYR A 170 7.82 5.05 6.59
CA TYR A 170 8.68 5.58 7.63
C TYR A 170 9.02 4.49 8.64
N SER A 171 10.08 4.75 9.41
CA SER A 171 10.59 3.83 10.43
C SER A 171 10.92 4.60 11.70
N TYR A 172 10.45 4.10 12.83
CA TYR A 172 10.72 4.68 14.15
C TYR A 172 11.44 3.66 15.04
N GLY A 173 12.64 4.00 15.49
CA GLY A 173 13.44 3.21 16.42
C GLY A 173 13.34 3.73 17.87
N THR A 174 14.15 3.16 18.76
CA THR A 174 14.31 3.65 20.15
C THR A 174 14.95 5.04 20.19
N ASP A 175 15.86 5.31 19.26
CA ASP A 175 16.67 6.54 19.24
C ASP A 175 16.07 7.62 18.31
N GLY A 176 14.83 7.41 17.85
CA GLY A 176 14.12 8.33 16.95
C GLY A 176 13.89 7.80 15.53
N MET A 177 13.69 8.71 14.57
CA MET A 177 13.31 8.36 13.19
C MET A 177 14.50 7.84 12.38
N ARG A 178 14.34 6.69 11.72
CA ARG A 178 15.37 6.09 10.85
C ARG A 178 15.19 6.54 9.39
N TRP A 179 15.69 7.73 9.07
CA TRP A 179 15.55 8.34 7.74
C TRP A 179 16.13 7.50 6.59
N ASN A 180 17.21 6.77 6.86
CA ASN A 180 17.84 5.86 5.90
C ASN A 180 16.96 4.68 5.46
N ARG A 181 15.82 4.44 6.13
CA ARG A 181 14.86 3.39 5.79
C ARG A 181 13.65 3.89 5.01
N THR A 182 13.33 5.17 5.13
CA THR A 182 12.19 5.77 4.45
C THR A 182 12.40 5.71 2.94
N GLY A 183 11.43 5.17 2.21
CA GLY A 183 11.49 5.00 0.75
C GLY A 183 12.19 3.72 0.27
N LEU A 184 12.67 2.86 1.17
CA LEU A 184 13.20 1.55 0.77
C LEU A 184 12.13 0.73 0.05
N THR A 185 12.44 0.26 -1.16
CA THR A 185 11.55 -0.57 -1.97
C THR A 185 11.97 -2.04 -1.93
N PHE A 186 11.00 -2.94 -2.01
CA PHE A 186 11.22 -4.38 -1.84
C PHE A 186 11.33 -5.16 -3.15
N GLY A 187 11.67 -4.48 -4.24
CA GLY A 187 11.51 -4.99 -5.61
C GLY A 187 12.66 -5.84 -6.17
N LYS A 188 13.84 -5.88 -5.54
CA LYS A 188 14.98 -6.68 -6.00
C LYS A 188 15.70 -7.30 -4.82
N SER A 189 15.95 -8.61 -4.90
CA SER A 189 16.88 -9.28 -3.99
C SER A 189 18.29 -8.70 -4.23
N PRO A 190 18.99 -8.20 -3.20
CA PRO A 190 20.36 -7.71 -3.34
C PRO A 190 21.37 -8.80 -3.78
N ARG A 191 20.97 -10.08 -3.80
CA ARG A 191 21.86 -11.19 -4.17
C ARG A 191 22.21 -11.22 -5.67
N ALA A 192 21.45 -10.53 -6.52
CA ALA A 192 21.75 -10.43 -7.95
C ALA A 192 22.92 -9.48 -8.27
N GLU A 193 23.35 -8.63 -7.33
CA GLU A 193 24.39 -7.61 -7.57
C GLU A 193 25.79 -8.07 -7.15
N LYS A 194 25.90 -9.16 -6.37
CA LYS A 194 27.19 -9.69 -5.89
C LYS A 194 27.91 -10.65 -6.83
N HIS A 195 27.39 -10.90 -8.03
CA HIS A 195 28.01 -11.77 -9.04
C HIS A 195 28.42 -11.03 -10.32
N SER A 196 28.38 -9.69 -10.35
CA SER A 196 28.79 -8.88 -11.51
C SER A 196 29.82 -7.81 -11.12
N SER A 197 30.87 -8.20 -10.41
CA SER A 197 32.06 -7.38 -10.18
C SER A 197 33.29 -8.25 -10.16
#